data_AF-A0AAU6PYT6-F1
#
_entry.id   AF-A0AAU6PYT6-F1
#
_cell.length_a   1.000
_cell.length_b   1.000
_cell.length_c   1.000
_cell.angle_alpha   90.00
_cell.angle_beta   90.00
_cell.angle_gamma   90.00
#
_symmetry.space_group_name_H-M   'P 1'
#
loop_
_entity.id
_entity.type
_entity.pdbx_description
1 polymer ?
#
loop_
_entity_poly.entity_id
_entity_poly.type
_entity_poly.pdbx_seq_one_letter_code
_entity_poly.pdbx_strand_id
1 'polypeptide(L)'
;MNPTRYILTRSCLQDGSMRLLKFNEFYFPESGTAQFVDDRGKEYSAQIDRDQMRVLGLGELYHDHNLSVNDVLMITPVAPGRYEVGAVVKPYSTPRARQTRRPASARNEREDTQARREASPSVREVRAQAGSQGQSNLQARRRSGPSGGGGRNLSGLGEERRPEEIPAPSLKPIAPAFAPQVPQAGRQELTLPAPLPAFGSRERAERERAERDRAERERAERVNTEKAGGETPAAETAATEAAPTSEPDARSDRAASRMTPGVLEDQIAEFARLTGYRLTLLGHGLMRLSADLGPQYSYTVLLATEPMATTYPEWDGSDDHRALVTPEENRAPGVPRLTREALVSLTEHARLAPLGALDLRGYWRSGDINLESAASVAELVSAHLAQRGAFTYVLLTLAQQPAQTVLSLTELAQRLGNGVSLNDMQSVLETLSRPPFLAVTLLPDHQFLLRSSVTDLLADLADYAQGVRRRLRSPGAQTAAQTTPAHTTSAPPPVLLEP
;
A
#
# COMPACT_ATOMS: atom_id res chain seq x y z
N MET A 1 10.32 -34.94 -5.97
CA MET A 1 9.24 -34.08 -6.53
C MET A 1 9.10 -32.86 -5.64
N ASN A 2 8.91 -31.68 -6.20
CA ASN A 2 8.84 -30.45 -5.40
C ASN A 2 7.47 -30.33 -4.71
N PRO A 3 7.42 -29.88 -3.44
CA PRO A 3 6.16 -29.69 -2.74
C PRO A 3 5.35 -28.57 -3.40
N THR A 4 4.05 -28.77 -3.54
CA THR A 4 3.15 -27.78 -4.13
C THR A 4 2.42 -27.00 -3.06
N ARG A 5 2.38 -25.68 -3.24
CA ARG A 5 1.72 -24.73 -2.35
C ARG A 5 0.27 -24.54 -2.76
N TYR A 6 -0.65 -24.72 -1.82
CA TYR A 6 -2.07 -24.46 -1.99
C TYR A 6 -2.57 -23.48 -0.92
N ILE A 7 -3.20 -22.38 -1.34
CA ILE A 7 -3.75 -21.36 -0.42
C ILE A 7 -5.21 -21.69 -0.15
N LEU A 8 -5.57 -21.86 1.12
CA LEU A 8 -6.94 -22.16 1.53
C LEU A 8 -7.85 -20.94 1.39
N THR A 9 -8.99 -21.13 0.73
CA THR A 9 -10.06 -20.13 0.63
C THR A 9 -11.22 -20.48 1.55
N ARG A 10 -12.16 -19.56 1.76
CA ARG A 10 -13.35 -19.80 2.60
C ARG A 10 -14.16 -21.02 2.12
N SER A 11 -14.32 -21.19 0.81
CA SER A 11 -15.06 -22.34 0.25
C SER A 11 -14.34 -23.67 0.47
N CYS A 12 -13.00 -23.67 0.52
CA CYS A 12 -12.24 -24.89 0.82
C CYS A 12 -12.53 -25.39 2.24
N LEU A 13 -12.56 -24.48 3.22
CA LEU A 13 -12.84 -24.79 4.62
C LEU A 13 -14.31 -25.19 4.87
N GLN A 14 -15.26 -24.53 4.18
CA GLN A 14 -16.68 -24.83 4.31
C GLN A 14 -17.05 -26.19 3.71
N ASP A 15 -16.53 -26.48 2.51
CA ASP A 15 -16.85 -27.71 1.79
C ASP A 15 -15.93 -28.88 2.19
N GLY A 16 -14.90 -28.64 3.01
CA GLY A 16 -13.86 -29.64 3.31
C GLY A 16 -13.16 -30.15 2.06
N SER A 17 -12.98 -29.28 1.06
CA SER A 17 -12.47 -29.64 -0.26
C SER A 17 -11.29 -28.78 -0.69
N MET A 18 -10.54 -29.27 -1.67
CA MET A 18 -9.49 -28.54 -2.36
C MET A 18 -9.80 -28.54 -3.85
N ARG A 19 -9.65 -27.40 -4.52
CA ARG A 19 -9.76 -27.34 -5.99
C ARG A 19 -8.45 -27.72 -6.66
N LEU A 20 -8.54 -28.51 -7.71
CA LEU A 20 -7.45 -28.76 -8.64
C LEU A 20 -7.37 -27.57 -9.60
N LEU A 21 -6.24 -26.89 -9.55
CA LEU A 21 -5.85 -25.74 -10.36
C LEU A 21 -4.70 -26.15 -11.29
N LYS A 22 -4.45 -25.35 -12.33
CA LYS A 22 -3.44 -25.65 -13.37
C LYS A 22 -2.05 -26.00 -12.83
N PHE A 23 -1.69 -25.51 -11.63
CA PHE A 23 -0.37 -25.73 -11.03
C PHE A 23 -0.28 -26.96 -10.12
N ASN A 24 -1.40 -27.49 -9.58
CA ASN A 24 -1.40 -28.67 -8.70
C ASN A 24 -2.07 -29.90 -9.34
N GLU A 25 -2.80 -29.72 -10.45
CA GLU A 25 -3.47 -30.79 -11.20
C GLU A 25 -2.52 -31.93 -11.63
N PHE A 26 -1.28 -31.60 -12.01
CA PHE A 26 -0.28 -32.60 -12.44
C PHE A 26 0.04 -33.64 -11.35
N TYR A 27 -0.14 -33.30 -10.06
CA TYR A 27 0.14 -34.19 -8.95
C TYR A 27 -1.00 -35.17 -8.64
N PHE A 28 -2.17 -34.99 -9.28
CA PHE A 28 -3.36 -35.82 -9.11
C PHE A 28 -3.80 -36.37 -10.48
N PRO A 29 -3.05 -37.33 -11.05
CA PRO A 29 -3.26 -37.78 -12.42
C PRO A 29 -4.54 -38.61 -12.61
N GLU A 30 -4.99 -39.33 -11.59
CA GLU A 30 -6.12 -40.26 -11.65
C GLU A 30 -7.21 -39.89 -10.62
N SER A 31 -8.48 -40.10 -10.99
CA SER A 31 -9.59 -40.05 -10.02
C SER A 31 -9.56 -41.29 -9.14
N GLY A 32 -9.82 -41.14 -7.85
CA GLY A 32 -9.81 -42.27 -6.92
C GLY A 32 -9.66 -41.87 -5.47
N THR A 33 -9.55 -42.88 -4.61
CA THR A 33 -9.25 -42.69 -3.19
C THR A 33 -7.79 -42.32 -3.00
N ALA A 34 -7.54 -41.27 -2.23
CA ALA A 34 -6.21 -40.81 -1.86
C ALA A 34 -6.07 -40.73 -0.34
N GLN A 35 -4.86 -40.94 0.15
CA GLN A 35 -4.50 -40.78 1.55
C GLN A 35 -3.59 -39.58 1.70
N PHE A 36 -3.99 -38.66 2.57
CA PHE A 36 -3.18 -37.52 3.00
C PHE A 36 -2.60 -37.83 4.37
N VAL A 37 -1.29 -37.77 4.53
CA VAL A 37 -0.59 -38.03 5.78
C VAL A 37 -0.03 -36.71 6.30
N ASP A 38 -0.38 -36.33 7.52
CA ASP A 38 0.16 -35.11 8.13
C ASP A 38 1.59 -35.32 8.67
N ASP A 39 2.19 -34.22 9.17
CA ASP A 39 3.49 -34.20 9.83
C ASP A 39 3.53 -35.01 11.15
N ARG A 40 2.36 -35.36 11.70
CA ARG A 40 2.19 -36.20 12.90
C ARG A 40 1.98 -37.68 12.54
N GLY A 41 1.97 -38.03 11.26
CA GLY A 41 1.74 -39.38 10.77
C GLY A 41 0.28 -39.84 10.82
N LYS A 42 -0.69 -38.94 11.05
CA LYS A 42 -2.12 -39.25 10.97
C LYS A 42 -2.58 -39.24 9.52
N GLU A 43 -3.35 -40.25 9.15
CA GLU A 43 -3.83 -40.47 7.79
C GLU A 43 -5.27 -39.99 7.64
N TYR A 44 -5.54 -39.22 6.58
CA TYR A 44 -6.84 -38.68 6.22
C TYR A 44 -7.24 -39.23 4.85
N SER A 45 -8.42 -39.86 4.80
CA SER A 45 -8.96 -40.40 3.55
C SER A 45 -9.65 -39.31 2.75
N ALA A 46 -9.25 -39.14 1.50
CA ALA A 46 -9.80 -38.16 0.58
C ALA A 46 -10.18 -38.80 -0.75
N GLN A 47 -11.06 -38.15 -1.50
CA GLN A 47 -11.48 -38.60 -2.83
C GLN A 47 -11.09 -37.56 -3.87
N ILE A 48 -10.28 -37.97 -4.85
CA ILE A 48 -9.92 -37.16 -6.01
C ILE A 48 -10.99 -37.35 -7.07
N ASP A 49 -11.71 -36.28 -7.38
CA ASP A 49 -12.67 -36.20 -8.47
C ASP A 49 -12.10 -35.27 -9.56
N ARG A 50 -11.59 -35.85 -10.64
CA ARG A 50 -11.08 -35.09 -11.78
C ARG A 50 -12.17 -34.48 -12.64
N ASP A 51 -13.38 -35.06 -12.66
CA ASP A 51 -14.48 -34.54 -13.47
C ASP A 51 -14.96 -33.19 -12.91
N GLN A 52 -14.95 -33.05 -11.58
CA GLN A 52 -15.26 -31.80 -10.90
C GLN A 52 -14.04 -30.95 -10.53
N MET A 53 -12.83 -31.41 -10.87
CA MET A 53 -11.56 -30.78 -10.52
C MET A 53 -11.43 -30.47 -9.02
N ARG A 54 -11.75 -31.45 -8.17
CA ARG A 54 -11.79 -31.30 -6.70
C ARG A 54 -11.23 -32.52 -5.97
N VAL A 55 -10.68 -32.27 -4.79
CA VAL A 55 -10.35 -33.28 -3.79
C VAL A 55 -11.29 -33.07 -2.60
N LEU A 56 -12.05 -34.10 -2.24
CA LEU A 56 -13.05 -34.09 -1.17
C LEU A 56 -12.54 -34.86 0.05
N GLY A 57 -13.08 -34.56 1.24
CA GLY A 57 -12.74 -35.29 2.48
C GLY A 57 -11.58 -34.70 3.27
N LEU A 58 -11.15 -33.47 2.96
CA LEU A 58 -10.06 -32.78 3.66
C LEU A 58 -10.53 -31.97 4.88
N GLY A 59 -11.82 -32.00 5.22
CA GLY A 59 -12.39 -31.23 6.32
C GLY A 59 -11.78 -31.56 7.68
N GLU A 60 -11.55 -32.84 7.97
CA GLU A 60 -10.94 -33.28 9.25
C GLU A 60 -9.49 -32.79 9.37
N LEU A 61 -8.72 -32.90 8.30
CA LEU A 61 -7.36 -32.36 8.21
C LEU A 61 -7.34 -30.84 8.50
N TYR A 62 -8.28 -30.09 7.93
CA TYR A 62 -8.35 -28.64 8.16
C TYR A 62 -8.69 -28.30 9.61
N HIS A 63 -9.57 -29.08 10.23
CA HIS A 63 -9.98 -28.87 11.62
C HIS A 63 -8.84 -29.21 12.60
N ASP A 64 -8.19 -30.35 12.43
CA ASP A 64 -7.15 -30.83 13.34
C ASP A 64 -5.89 -29.94 13.34
N HIS A 65 -5.59 -29.30 12.21
CA HIS A 65 -4.51 -28.34 12.09
C HIS A 65 -4.92 -26.88 12.37
N ASN A 66 -6.18 -26.64 12.78
CA ASN A 66 -6.74 -25.30 13.02
C ASN A 66 -6.52 -24.33 11.85
N LEU A 67 -6.73 -24.80 10.61
CA LEU A 67 -6.47 -24.01 9.42
C LEU A 67 -7.55 -22.96 9.19
N SER A 68 -7.11 -21.79 8.77
CA SER A 68 -7.94 -20.63 8.46
C SER A 68 -7.80 -20.18 7.01
N VAL A 69 -8.63 -19.21 6.63
CA VAL A 69 -8.60 -18.61 5.30
C VAL A 69 -7.24 -17.92 5.10
N ASN A 70 -6.60 -18.19 3.96
CA ASN A 70 -5.26 -17.76 3.57
C ASN A 70 -4.10 -18.49 4.25
N ASP A 71 -4.35 -19.58 4.99
CA ASP A 71 -3.29 -20.52 5.37
C ASP A 71 -2.88 -21.39 4.17
N VAL A 72 -1.67 -21.94 4.25
CA VAL A 72 -1.03 -22.64 3.13
C VAL A 72 -0.87 -24.12 3.45
N LEU A 73 -1.42 -24.98 2.58
CA LEU A 73 -1.09 -26.40 2.52
C LEU A 73 0.13 -26.60 1.60
N MET A 74 1.13 -27.31 2.10
CA MET A 74 2.24 -27.85 1.33
C MET A 74 1.93 -29.32 1.04
N ILE A 75 1.81 -29.71 -0.22
CA ILE A 75 1.47 -31.08 -0.61
C ILE A 75 2.66 -31.70 -1.34
N THR A 76 3.14 -32.83 -0.82
CA THR A 76 4.26 -33.59 -1.40
C THR A 76 3.78 -34.98 -1.81
N PRO A 77 3.88 -35.38 -3.09
CA PRO A 77 3.56 -36.74 -3.50
C PRO A 77 4.62 -37.71 -2.98
N VAL A 78 4.21 -38.73 -2.23
CA VAL A 78 5.10 -39.76 -1.67
C VAL A 78 4.99 -41.06 -2.46
N ALA A 79 3.78 -41.48 -2.78
CA ALA A 79 3.47 -42.64 -3.61
C ALA A 79 2.18 -42.39 -4.41
N PRO A 80 1.86 -43.19 -5.44
CA PRO A 80 0.58 -43.07 -6.14
C PRO A 80 -0.59 -43.17 -5.15
N GLY A 81 -1.43 -42.14 -5.10
CA GLY A 81 -2.56 -42.05 -4.16
C GLY A 81 -2.18 -41.75 -2.70
N ARG A 82 -0.90 -41.49 -2.38
CA ARG A 82 -0.45 -41.12 -1.01
C ARG A 82 0.35 -39.82 -1.03
N TYR A 83 -0.12 -38.84 -0.27
CA TYR A 83 0.39 -37.49 -0.23
C TYR A 83 0.76 -37.09 1.19
N GLU A 84 1.93 -36.52 1.38
CA GLU A 84 2.32 -35.90 2.65
C GLU A 84 1.89 -34.43 2.65
N VAL A 85 1.35 -33.97 3.78
CA VAL A 85 0.85 -32.61 3.95
C VAL A 85 1.57 -31.90 5.09
N GLY A 86 2.16 -30.75 4.76
CA GLY A 86 2.61 -29.77 5.74
C GLY A 86 1.66 -28.57 5.78
N ALA A 87 1.13 -28.25 6.94
CA ALA A 87 0.36 -27.03 7.13
C ALA A 87 1.25 -25.86 7.59
N VAL A 88 1.24 -24.75 6.85
CA VAL A 88 1.85 -23.48 7.29
C VAL A 88 0.73 -22.55 7.73
N VAL A 89 0.47 -22.57 9.03
CA VAL A 89 -0.48 -21.67 9.69
C VAL A 89 0.18 -20.30 9.82
N LYS A 90 -0.45 -19.25 9.29
CA LYS A 90 0.01 -17.89 9.58
C LYS A 90 -0.16 -17.66 11.08
N PRO A 91 0.86 -17.16 11.79
CA PRO A 91 0.73 -16.91 13.23
C PRO A 91 -0.38 -15.88 13.46
N TYR A 92 -1.55 -16.36 13.87
CA TYR A 92 -2.57 -15.51 14.43
C TYR A 92 -1.99 -14.88 15.70
N SER A 93 -2.13 -13.56 15.83
CA SER A 93 -1.93 -12.83 17.08
C SER A 93 -2.67 -13.58 18.18
N THR A 94 -1.93 -14.15 19.13
CA THR A 94 -2.48 -15.00 20.18
C THR A 94 -3.69 -14.32 20.85
N PRO A 95 -4.84 -15.01 20.98
CA PRO A 95 -5.94 -14.50 21.78
C PRO A 95 -5.45 -14.39 23.23
N ARG A 96 -5.54 -13.17 23.76
CA ARG A 96 -5.16 -12.77 25.12
C ARG A 96 -5.66 -13.81 26.12
N ALA A 97 -4.74 -14.42 26.85
CA ALA A 97 -5.07 -15.34 27.93
C ALA A 97 -6.13 -14.72 28.85
N ARG A 98 -7.26 -15.44 29.02
CA ARG A 98 -8.26 -15.19 30.06
C ARG A 98 -7.51 -15.12 31.39
N GLN A 99 -7.40 -13.91 31.96
CA GLN A 99 -6.88 -13.74 33.31
C GLN A 99 -7.81 -14.49 34.26
N THR A 100 -7.26 -15.56 34.83
CA THR A 100 -7.80 -16.29 35.96
C THR A 100 -8.08 -15.34 37.11
N ARG A 101 -9.37 -15.22 37.42
CA ARG A 101 -9.96 -14.55 38.56
C ARG A 101 -9.35 -15.13 39.84
N ARG A 102 -8.51 -14.35 40.54
CA ARG A 102 -7.93 -14.71 41.83
C ARG A 102 -9.01 -14.55 42.92
N PRO A 103 -9.23 -15.54 43.80
CA PRO A 103 -10.29 -15.47 44.82
C PRO A 103 -9.89 -14.54 45.97
N ALA A 104 -10.88 -13.78 46.44
CA ALA A 104 -10.82 -12.97 47.64
C ALA A 104 -10.71 -13.87 48.88
N SER A 105 -9.81 -13.53 49.79
CA SER A 105 -9.82 -14.02 51.17
C SER A 105 -9.86 -12.82 52.11
N ALA A 106 -10.67 -12.98 53.15
CA ALA A 106 -11.19 -11.99 54.06
C ALA A 106 -10.36 -11.83 55.35
N ARG A 107 -10.81 -10.87 56.17
CA ARG A 107 -10.45 -10.55 57.58
C ARG A 107 -9.21 -9.68 57.78
N ASN A 108 -9.20 -8.64 58.62
CA ASN A 108 -10.03 -8.24 59.79
C ASN A 108 -9.91 -6.69 59.96
N GLU A 109 -10.99 -5.94 60.29
CA GLU A 109 -11.39 -5.45 61.65
C GLU A 109 -10.34 -4.51 62.30
N ARG A 110 -10.54 -3.28 62.81
CA ARG A 110 -11.63 -2.39 63.31
C ARG A 110 -11.12 -0.92 63.10
N GLU A 111 -11.81 0.22 63.23
CA GLU A 111 -12.74 0.70 64.27
C GLU A 111 -13.23 2.14 63.89
N ASP A 112 -14.50 2.46 64.21
CA ASP A 112 -15.14 3.76 64.53
C ASP A 112 -15.12 4.95 63.52
N THR A 113 -16.16 5.78 63.30
CA THR A 113 -17.40 6.07 64.05
C THR A 113 -18.49 6.73 63.15
N GLN A 114 -19.76 6.40 63.43
CA GLN A 114 -20.97 7.24 63.47
C GLN A 114 -21.53 8.07 62.28
N ALA A 115 -22.71 7.61 61.83
CA ALA A 115 -24.02 8.29 61.85
C ALA A 115 -24.33 9.52 60.98
N ARG A 116 -25.22 9.34 59.99
CA ARG A 116 -26.48 10.10 59.90
C ARG A 116 -27.55 9.38 59.06
N ARG A 117 -28.73 9.22 59.66
CA ARG A 117 -30.03 8.82 59.08
C ARG A 117 -30.46 9.84 58.02
N GLU A 118 -31.15 9.40 56.96
CA GLU A 118 -32.58 9.60 56.64
C GLU A 118 -32.66 9.35 55.11
N ALA A 119 -33.69 8.87 54.42
CA ALA A 119 -35.02 8.32 54.63
C ALA A 119 -35.47 7.80 53.24
N SER A 120 -36.42 6.89 53.21
CA SER A 120 -36.76 5.99 52.09
C SER A 120 -37.72 6.61 51.02
N PRO A 121 -38.57 5.87 50.25
CA PRO A 121 -38.48 5.71 48.79
C PRO A 121 -39.77 6.09 48.02
N SER A 122 -39.77 6.04 46.68
CA SER A 122 -40.99 5.98 45.84
C SER A 122 -40.63 5.40 44.46
N VAL A 123 -41.00 4.16 44.13
CA VAL A 123 -42.31 3.66 43.61
C VAL A 123 -42.75 4.36 42.32
N ARG A 124 -42.58 3.66 41.18
CA ARG A 124 -43.69 3.33 40.26
C ARG A 124 -43.30 2.26 39.24
N GLU A 125 -43.81 1.05 39.46
CA GLU A 125 -44.05 0.06 38.41
C GLU A 125 -45.27 0.48 37.57
N VAL A 126 -45.25 0.23 36.26
CA VAL A 126 -46.44 -0.17 35.49
C VAL A 126 -46.02 -1.20 34.44
N ARG A 127 -46.67 -2.36 34.52
CA ARG A 127 -46.58 -3.50 33.60
C ARG A 127 -47.95 -3.65 32.92
N ALA A 128 -47.98 -3.83 31.60
CA ALA A 128 -49.11 -4.39 30.85
C ALA A 128 -48.50 -5.31 29.78
N GLN A 129 -48.43 -6.63 30.01
CA GLN A 129 -49.45 -7.65 29.75
C GLN A 129 -49.62 -7.93 28.25
N ALA A 130 -48.93 -8.98 27.77
CA ALA A 130 -49.14 -9.62 26.49
C ALA A 130 -50.03 -10.86 26.67
N GLY A 131 -51.10 -10.95 25.87
CA GLY A 131 -52.04 -12.06 25.86
C GLY A 131 -52.30 -12.57 24.44
N SER A 132 -51.94 -13.85 24.26
CA SER A 132 -52.53 -14.91 23.42
C SER A 132 -52.93 -14.69 21.95
N GLN A 133 -52.41 -15.63 21.11
CA GLN A 133 -53.11 -16.52 20.17
C GLN A 133 -53.99 -15.88 19.07
N GLY A 134 -53.97 -16.27 17.80
CA GLY A 134 -53.39 -17.40 17.09
C GLY A 134 -54.11 -17.53 15.74
N GLN A 135 -53.51 -18.28 14.79
CA GLN A 135 -54.12 -18.87 13.58
C GLN A 135 -54.68 -17.87 12.53
N SER A 136 -54.77 -18.15 11.23
CA SER A 136 -54.14 -19.07 10.29
C SER A 136 -54.71 -18.71 8.91
N ASN A 137 -53.88 -18.89 7.88
CA ASN A 137 -54.26 -19.44 6.56
C ASN A 137 -54.96 -18.60 5.47
N LEU A 138 -54.44 -18.81 4.25
CA LEU A 138 -55.11 -18.85 2.93
C LEU A 138 -55.59 -17.49 2.36
N GLN A 139 -55.54 -17.18 1.06
CA GLN A 139 -54.97 -17.75 -0.15
C GLN A 139 -55.23 -16.70 -1.25
N ALA A 140 -54.35 -16.68 -2.25
CA ALA A 140 -54.66 -16.54 -3.68
C ALA A 140 -55.53 -15.37 -4.19
N ARG A 141 -54.94 -14.53 -5.06
CA ARG A 141 -55.21 -14.42 -6.52
C ARG A 141 -54.73 -13.05 -7.03
N ARG A 142 -53.89 -13.02 -8.08
CA ARG A 142 -54.21 -12.65 -9.49
C ARG A 142 -54.82 -11.25 -9.61
N ARG A 143 -54.52 -10.39 -10.58
CA ARG A 143 -53.66 -10.33 -11.78
C ARG A 143 -53.93 -8.90 -12.31
N SER A 144 -52.99 -8.37 -13.12
CA SER A 144 -53.21 -7.46 -14.27
C SER A 144 -53.91 -6.11 -14.06
N GLY A 145 -53.22 -5.02 -14.48
CA GLY A 145 -53.82 -3.71 -14.79
C GLY A 145 -54.69 -3.75 -16.06
N PRO A 146 -54.70 -2.73 -16.96
CA PRO A 146 -54.19 -1.36 -16.91
C PRO A 146 -55.27 -0.35 -17.39
N SER A 147 -54.83 0.82 -17.90
CA SER A 147 -55.60 1.80 -18.70
C SER A 147 -56.45 2.78 -17.89
N GLY A 148 -56.50 4.08 -18.17
CA GLY A 148 -55.99 4.86 -19.29
C GLY A 148 -56.75 6.19 -19.34
N GLY A 149 -56.18 7.18 -20.03
CA GLY A 149 -56.85 8.42 -20.44
C GLY A 149 -56.97 9.48 -19.33
N GLY A 150 -56.71 10.76 -19.56
CA GLY A 150 -56.48 11.47 -20.81
C GLY A 150 -57.08 12.87 -20.67
N GLY A 151 -56.29 13.89 -21.02
CA GLY A 151 -56.82 15.05 -21.71
C GLY A 151 -57.00 16.36 -20.95
N ARG A 152 -56.30 17.37 -21.50
CA ARG A 152 -56.75 18.74 -21.83
C ARG A 152 -56.53 19.87 -20.80
N ASN A 153 -55.41 20.57 -21.02
CA ASN A 153 -55.26 21.98 -21.42
C ASN A 153 -56.44 22.95 -21.15
N LEU A 154 -56.13 24.14 -20.62
CA LEU A 154 -56.42 25.44 -21.24
C LEU A 154 -55.66 26.59 -20.53
N SER A 155 -55.46 27.64 -21.32
CA SER A 155 -54.48 28.72 -21.26
C SER A 155 -54.94 29.99 -20.51
N GLY A 156 -54.00 30.93 -20.30
CA GLY A 156 -54.25 32.39 -20.11
C GLY A 156 -53.13 33.05 -19.29
N LEU A 157 -52.11 33.69 -19.86
CA LEU A 157 -52.00 35.02 -20.51
C LEU A 157 -51.91 36.23 -19.55
N GLY A 158 -50.86 37.04 -19.77
CA GLY A 158 -50.73 38.48 -19.46
C GLY A 158 -50.04 38.82 -18.13
N GLU A 159 -49.16 39.81 -17.98
CA GLU A 159 -48.54 40.76 -18.91
C GLU A 159 -47.45 41.54 -18.14
N GLU A 160 -46.47 42.07 -18.86
CA GLU A 160 -45.30 42.83 -18.41
C GLU A 160 -45.63 44.16 -17.68
N ARG A 161 -44.76 44.54 -16.72
CA ARG A 161 -44.50 45.96 -16.39
C ARG A 161 -43.04 46.21 -16.02
N ARG A 162 -42.41 47.06 -16.84
CA ARG A 162 -41.18 47.84 -16.62
C ARG A 162 -41.53 49.12 -15.85
N PRO A 163 -40.60 49.72 -15.07
CA PRO A 163 -40.12 51.08 -15.41
C PRO A 163 -38.61 51.28 -15.08
N GLU A 164 -37.83 51.83 -16.00
CA GLU A 164 -37.32 53.23 -16.12
C GLU A 164 -36.01 53.54 -15.36
N GLU A 165 -35.03 53.98 -16.14
CA GLU A 165 -33.72 54.53 -15.77
C GLU A 165 -33.83 56.02 -15.39
N ILE A 166 -33.03 56.44 -14.40
CA ILE A 166 -32.67 57.85 -14.15
C ILE A 166 -31.13 57.91 -13.98
N PRO A 167 -30.43 58.89 -14.58
CA PRO A 167 -28.96 58.90 -14.68
C PRO A 167 -28.24 59.51 -13.46
N ALA A 168 -26.94 59.21 -13.41
CA ALA A 168 -25.96 59.45 -12.34
C ALA A 168 -25.67 60.93 -11.98
N PRO A 169 -24.99 61.13 -10.83
CA PRO A 169 -23.85 62.03 -10.82
C PRO A 169 -22.53 61.37 -10.34
N SER A 170 -21.45 61.77 -11.01
CA SER A 170 -20.07 61.37 -10.75
C SER A 170 -19.54 61.90 -9.43
N LEU A 171 -18.87 61.05 -8.64
CA LEU A 171 -17.93 61.49 -7.61
C LEU A 171 -16.61 60.73 -7.76
N LYS A 172 -15.54 61.48 -8.00
CA LYS A 172 -14.16 61.04 -8.05
C LYS A 172 -13.70 60.61 -6.65
N PRO A 173 -13.04 59.45 -6.45
CA PRO A 173 -12.35 59.17 -5.21
C PRO A 173 -11.05 59.99 -5.14
N ILE A 174 -10.96 60.83 -4.12
CA ILE A 174 -9.75 61.52 -3.69
C ILE A 174 -8.80 60.49 -3.08
N ALA A 175 -7.54 60.48 -3.51
CA ALA A 175 -6.48 59.69 -2.89
C ALA A 175 -6.06 60.31 -1.53
N PRO A 176 -5.88 59.52 -0.47
CA PRO A 176 -4.96 59.86 0.59
C PRO A 176 -3.63 59.11 0.39
N ALA A 177 -2.63 59.86 -0.06
CA ALA A 177 -1.26 59.62 0.34
C ALA A 177 -1.17 59.78 1.87
N PHE A 178 -0.63 58.79 2.55
CA PHE A 178 0.27 58.87 3.71
C PHE A 178 0.25 57.53 4.42
N ALA A 179 1.27 56.72 4.13
CA ALA A 179 1.69 55.64 5.00
C ALA A 179 2.29 56.22 6.29
N PRO A 180 2.02 55.58 7.42
CA PRO A 180 3.06 55.30 8.39
C PRO A 180 3.24 53.78 8.52
N GLN A 181 4.42 53.30 8.13
CA GLN A 181 4.88 51.95 8.41
C GLN A 181 5.06 51.78 9.92
N VAL A 182 4.42 50.77 10.50
CA VAL A 182 4.83 50.18 11.78
C VAL A 182 4.83 48.65 11.60
N PRO A 183 5.95 47.96 11.88
CA PRO A 183 6.08 46.53 11.65
C PRO A 183 5.41 45.74 12.79
N GLN A 184 4.49 44.83 12.46
CA GLN A 184 4.09 43.77 13.38
C GLN A 184 4.22 42.39 12.74
N ALA A 185 4.98 41.57 13.46
CA ALA A 185 5.32 40.20 13.19
C ALA A 185 4.13 39.26 13.47
N GLY A 186 4.09 38.15 12.72
CA GLY A 186 3.58 36.88 13.24
C GLY A 186 2.07 36.63 13.16
N ARG A 187 1.47 36.74 11.97
CA ARG A 187 0.28 35.94 11.62
C ARG A 187 0.59 35.15 10.35
N GLN A 188 1.01 33.90 10.51
CA GLN A 188 0.92 32.91 9.44
C GLN A 188 -0.54 32.46 9.39
N GLU A 189 -1.30 33.02 8.44
CA GLU A 189 -2.54 32.41 8.01
C GLU A 189 -2.22 31.06 7.37
N LEU A 190 -2.77 29.97 7.91
CA LEU A 190 -2.75 28.66 7.27
C LEU A 190 -3.53 28.77 5.94
N THR A 191 -2.80 28.98 4.85
CA THR A 191 -3.35 28.79 3.51
C THR A 191 -3.51 27.29 3.30
N LEU A 192 -4.77 26.82 3.22
CA LEU A 192 -5.09 25.46 2.78
C LEU A 192 -4.47 25.23 1.39
N PRO A 193 -3.79 24.11 1.13
CA PRO A 193 -3.34 23.78 -0.21
C PRO A 193 -4.57 23.61 -1.12
N ALA A 194 -4.51 24.23 -2.30
CA ALA A 194 -5.51 24.07 -3.35
C ALA A 194 -5.75 22.59 -3.65
N PRO A 195 -6.99 22.17 -3.98
CA PRO A 195 -7.27 20.79 -4.32
C PRO A 195 -6.43 20.39 -5.54
N LEU A 196 -5.60 19.35 -5.36
CA LEU A 196 -4.88 18.70 -6.45
C LEU A 196 -5.89 18.26 -7.52
N PRO A 197 -5.60 18.48 -8.82
CA PRO A 197 -6.50 18.06 -9.88
C PRO A 197 -6.70 16.54 -9.83
N ALA A 198 -7.96 16.11 -9.90
CA ALA A 198 -8.35 14.71 -9.92
C ALA A 198 -7.67 13.99 -11.10
N PHE A 199 -6.65 13.19 -10.79
CA PHE A 199 -5.95 12.34 -11.74
C PHE A 199 -6.93 11.29 -12.29
N GLY A 200 -7.02 11.24 -13.61
CA GLY A 200 -8.00 10.47 -14.40
C GLY A 200 -8.74 11.31 -15.44
N SER A 201 -8.85 12.63 -15.23
CA SER A 201 -9.47 13.55 -16.20
C SER A 201 -8.54 13.93 -17.36
N ARG A 202 -7.22 13.95 -17.13
CA ARG A 202 -6.21 14.27 -18.15
C ARG A 202 -5.98 13.13 -19.14
N GLU A 203 -5.87 11.89 -18.66
CA GLU A 203 -5.77 10.70 -19.54
C GLU A 203 -7.02 10.48 -20.39
N ARG A 204 -8.22 10.77 -19.85
CA ARG A 204 -9.47 10.68 -20.62
C ARG A 204 -9.53 11.76 -21.70
N ALA A 205 -9.11 12.99 -21.38
CA ALA A 205 -9.04 14.08 -22.36
C ALA A 205 -7.95 13.86 -23.43
N GLU A 206 -6.82 13.24 -23.08
CA GLU A 206 -5.75 12.89 -24.02
C GLU A 206 -6.15 11.70 -24.91
N ARG A 207 -6.84 10.70 -24.39
CA ARG A 207 -7.41 9.60 -25.20
C ARG A 207 -8.50 10.12 -26.16
N GLU A 208 -9.38 11.00 -25.70
CA GLU A 208 -10.40 11.62 -26.56
C GLU A 208 -9.79 12.53 -27.65
N ARG A 209 -8.66 13.20 -27.37
CA ARG A 209 -7.91 13.96 -28.39
C ARG A 209 -7.22 13.02 -29.39
N ALA A 210 -6.57 11.97 -28.92
CA ALA A 210 -5.92 10.99 -29.80
C ALA A 210 -6.91 10.24 -30.71
N GLU A 211 -8.11 9.93 -30.20
CA GLU A 211 -9.18 9.34 -31.01
C GLU A 211 -9.74 10.31 -32.06
N ARG A 212 -9.87 11.61 -31.73
CA ARG A 212 -10.25 12.64 -32.71
C ARG A 212 -9.20 12.82 -33.79
N ASP A 213 -7.93 12.91 -33.42
CA ASP A 213 -6.83 13.09 -34.38
C ASP A 213 -6.69 11.88 -35.30
N ARG A 214 -6.96 10.67 -34.80
CA ARG A 214 -7.00 9.45 -35.61
C ARG A 214 -8.17 9.45 -36.59
N ALA A 215 -9.36 9.83 -36.13
CA ALA A 215 -10.54 9.94 -36.98
C ALA A 215 -10.38 11.02 -38.06
N GLU A 216 -9.69 12.11 -37.76
CA GLU A 216 -9.41 13.19 -38.71
C GLU A 216 -8.39 12.77 -39.78
N ARG A 217 -7.36 11.99 -39.41
CA ARG A 217 -6.41 11.39 -40.37
C ARG A 217 -7.08 10.36 -41.30
N GLU A 218 -7.91 9.48 -40.76
CA GLU A 218 -8.65 8.50 -41.56
C GLU A 218 -9.66 9.16 -42.51
N ARG A 219 -10.19 10.34 -42.14
CA ARG A 219 -11.05 11.15 -43.02
C ARG A 219 -10.27 11.86 -44.13
N ALA A 220 -9.07 12.36 -43.83
CA ALA A 220 -8.18 12.99 -44.81
C ALA A 220 -7.65 11.98 -45.85
N GLU A 221 -7.36 10.74 -45.42
CA GLU A 221 -6.87 9.68 -46.30
C GLU A 221 -7.94 9.19 -47.30
N ARG A 222 -9.22 9.14 -46.88
CA ARG A 222 -10.34 8.82 -47.78
C ARG A 222 -10.58 9.89 -48.85
N VAL A 223 -10.34 11.16 -48.54
CA VAL A 223 -10.50 12.26 -49.50
C VAL A 223 -9.36 12.29 -50.53
N ASN A 224 -8.17 11.82 -50.17
CA ASN A 224 -7.02 11.77 -51.09
C ASN A 224 -7.05 10.56 -52.03
N THR A 225 -7.77 9.48 -51.67
CA THR A 225 -7.85 8.27 -52.51
C THR A 225 -8.83 8.43 -53.69
N GLU A 226 -9.74 9.42 -53.64
CA GLU A 226 -10.69 9.70 -54.74
C GLU A 226 -10.15 10.68 -55.80
N LYS A 227 -8.94 11.22 -55.65
CA LYS A 227 -8.41 12.27 -56.54
C LYS A 227 -7.16 11.91 -57.34
N ALA A 228 -6.68 10.67 -57.28
CA ALA A 228 -5.48 10.22 -57.98
C ALA A 228 -5.80 9.14 -59.03
N GLY A 229 -6.45 9.56 -60.12
CA GLY A 229 -6.48 8.82 -61.38
C GLY A 229 -6.12 9.78 -62.51
N GLY A 230 -4.90 9.71 -63.03
CA GLY A 230 -4.46 10.51 -64.18
C GLY A 230 -2.94 10.66 -64.30
N GLU A 231 -2.32 9.71 -65.04
CA GLU A 231 -1.18 9.83 -65.96
C GLU A 231 0.14 10.56 -65.58
N THR A 232 1.20 9.74 -65.50
CA THR A 232 2.64 9.98 -65.80
C THR A 232 2.91 10.46 -67.27
N PRO A 233 4.15 10.83 -67.72
CA PRO A 233 5.50 10.77 -67.08
C PRO A 233 6.48 11.96 -67.35
N ALA A 234 7.67 11.85 -66.72
CA ALA A 234 9.03 12.05 -67.28
C ALA A 234 9.87 13.31 -66.95
N ALA A 235 11.12 12.99 -66.57
CA ALA A 235 12.41 13.63 -66.85
C ALA A 235 12.93 14.81 -65.98
N GLU A 236 13.97 14.46 -65.21
CA GLU A 236 15.34 14.98 -65.28
C GLU A 236 15.71 16.39 -64.74
N THR A 237 16.87 16.41 -64.10
CA THR A 237 17.84 17.51 -63.86
C THR A 237 17.88 18.24 -62.51
N ALA A 238 19.14 18.39 -62.07
CA ALA A 238 19.70 19.00 -60.88
C ALA A 238 19.36 20.48 -60.65
N ALA A 239 19.39 20.92 -59.39
CA ALA A 239 20.39 21.86 -58.88
C ALA A 239 20.05 22.34 -57.45
N THR A 240 21.12 22.44 -56.66
CA THR A 240 21.36 23.23 -55.46
C THR A 240 20.55 24.53 -55.34
N GLU A 241 19.85 24.73 -54.22
CA GLU A 241 19.74 26.05 -53.58
C GLU A 241 19.43 25.93 -52.08
N ALA A 242 19.93 26.90 -51.33
CA ALA A 242 20.23 26.83 -49.90
C ALA A 242 19.14 27.44 -48.99
N ALA A 243 19.33 27.14 -47.68
CA ALA A 243 18.86 27.83 -46.47
C ALA A 243 17.55 27.32 -45.81
N PRO A 244 17.38 27.50 -44.48
CA PRO A 244 18.37 27.47 -43.39
C PRO A 244 18.03 26.43 -42.31
N THR A 245 19.09 25.92 -41.70
CA THR A 245 19.11 25.08 -40.50
C THR A 245 18.40 25.79 -39.34
N SER A 246 17.31 25.20 -38.86
CA SER A 246 16.74 25.52 -37.54
C SER A 246 17.41 24.59 -36.53
N GLU A 247 18.33 25.14 -35.73
CA GLU A 247 18.90 24.48 -34.55
C GLU A 247 17.77 24.19 -33.54
N PRO A 248 17.58 22.93 -33.10
CA PRO A 248 16.99 22.67 -31.80
C PRO A 248 18.10 22.62 -30.74
N ASP A 249 17.83 23.29 -29.61
CA ASP A 249 18.64 23.44 -28.40
C ASP A 249 19.44 22.18 -27.99
N ALA A 250 20.68 22.07 -28.49
CA ALA A 250 21.67 21.10 -28.05
C ALA A 250 22.46 21.60 -26.82
N ARG A 251 21.78 22.12 -25.79
CA ARG A 251 22.43 22.62 -24.57
C ARG A 251 22.06 21.88 -23.27
N SER A 252 21.26 20.81 -23.33
CA SER A 252 21.00 19.97 -22.14
C SER A 252 21.62 18.57 -22.15
N ASP A 253 22.20 18.10 -23.26
CA ASP A 253 22.60 16.69 -23.42
C ASP A 253 24.12 16.40 -23.29
N ARG A 254 24.93 17.35 -22.82
CA ARG A 254 26.39 17.14 -22.68
C ARG A 254 26.89 16.90 -21.25
N ALA A 255 26.01 16.89 -20.26
CA ALA A 255 26.40 16.69 -18.85
C ALA A 255 26.45 15.21 -18.41
N ALA A 256 25.92 14.27 -19.20
CA ALA A 256 25.92 12.83 -18.87
C ALA A 256 27.24 12.11 -19.19
N SER A 257 28.16 12.76 -19.92
CA SER A 257 29.41 12.14 -20.35
C SER A 257 30.53 12.32 -19.31
N ARG A 258 30.84 11.20 -18.64
CA ARG A 258 31.96 10.95 -17.71
C ARG A 258 31.79 11.49 -16.29
N MET A 259 30.86 10.88 -15.57
CA MET A 259 30.93 10.87 -14.10
C MET A 259 32.22 10.19 -13.64
N THR A 260 32.95 10.85 -12.77
CA THR A 260 34.13 10.31 -12.08
C THR A 260 33.69 9.14 -11.19
N PRO A 261 34.45 8.04 -11.09
CA PRO A 261 34.07 6.85 -10.34
C PRO A 261 33.51 7.15 -8.94
N GLY A 262 34.14 8.05 -8.19
CA GLY A 262 33.71 8.47 -6.84
C GLY A 262 32.26 8.97 -6.75
N VAL A 263 31.76 9.69 -7.77
CA VAL A 263 30.38 10.21 -7.74
C VAL A 263 29.35 9.07 -7.89
N LEU A 264 29.70 8.03 -8.64
CA LEU A 264 28.82 6.87 -8.79
C LEU A 264 28.79 6.02 -7.50
N GLU A 265 29.93 5.89 -6.81
CA GLU A 265 30.00 5.20 -5.53
C GLU A 265 29.11 5.88 -4.48
N ASP A 266 29.17 7.21 -4.42
CA ASP A 266 28.32 8.02 -3.54
C ASP A 266 26.83 7.84 -3.84
N GLN A 267 26.44 7.77 -5.11
CA GLN A 267 25.06 7.50 -5.52
C GLN A 267 24.59 6.10 -5.11
N ILE A 268 25.43 5.08 -5.29
CA ILE A 268 25.10 3.71 -4.87
C ILE A 268 25.01 3.63 -3.34
N ALA A 269 25.88 4.34 -2.62
CA ALA A 269 25.83 4.42 -1.16
C ALA A 269 24.57 5.14 -0.67
N GLU A 270 24.17 6.23 -1.31
CA GLU A 270 22.93 6.91 -0.99
C GLU A 270 21.71 6.02 -1.26
N PHE A 271 21.67 5.39 -2.43
CA PHE A 271 20.61 4.45 -2.80
C PHE A 271 20.49 3.32 -1.78
N ALA A 272 21.61 2.68 -1.40
CA ALA A 272 21.64 1.62 -0.41
C ALA A 272 21.10 2.08 0.95
N ARG A 273 21.50 3.28 1.39
CA ARG A 273 21.04 3.88 2.66
C ARG A 273 19.53 4.12 2.66
N LEU A 274 18.97 4.64 1.56
CA LEU A 274 17.55 4.95 1.47
C LEU A 274 16.68 3.69 1.36
N THR A 275 17.18 2.66 0.69
CA THR A 275 16.42 1.41 0.41
C THR A 275 16.68 0.29 1.43
N GLY A 276 17.57 0.53 2.39
CA GLY A 276 17.86 -0.39 3.50
C GLY A 276 18.85 -1.51 3.17
N TYR A 277 19.58 -1.44 2.05
CA TYR A 277 20.68 -2.37 1.78
C TYR A 277 21.89 -2.06 2.64
N ARG A 278 22.62 -3.10 3.03
CA ARG A 278 23.99 -2.98 3.53
C ARG A 278 24.95 -2.99 2.35
N LEU A 279 25.66 -1.87 2.14
CA LEU A 279 26.70 -1.76 1.13
C LEU A 279 28.04 -2.26 1.68
N THR A 280 28.73 -3.11 0.92
CA THR A 280 30.12 -3.54 1.15
C THR A 280 30.93 -3.25 -0.09
N LEU A 281 32.02 -2.49 0.05
CA LEU A 281 32.96 -2.19 -1.03
C LEU A 281 33.97 -3.35 -1.12
N LEU A 282 34.04 -4.02 -2.27
CA LEU A 282 34.96 -5.14 -2.48
C LEU A 282 36.29 -4.70 -3.12
N GLY A 283 36.32 -3.51 -3.71
CA GLY A 283 37.46 -3.00 -4.46
C GLY A 283 37.32 -3.29 -5.96
N HIS A 284 38.27 -2.82 -6.78
CA HIS A 284 38.32 -3.10 -8.23
C HIS A 284 37.04 -2.72 -9.02
N GLY A 285 36.27 -1.75 -8.52
CA GLY A 285 34.99 -1.35 -9.12
C GLY A 285 33.83 -2.30 -8.81
N LEU A 286 33.97 -3.20 -7.83
CA LEU A 286 32.92 -4.09 -7.36
C LEU A 286 32.34 -3.63 -6.02
N MET A 287 31.01 -3.67 -5.95
CA MET A 287 30.22 -3.31 -4.78
C MET A 287 29.16 -4.37 -4.52
N ARG A 288 28.99 -4.77 -3.26
CA ARG A 288 27.95 -5.72 -2.86
C ARG A 288 26.87 -5.01 -2.07
N LEU A 289 25.63 -5.09 -2.55
CA LEU A 289 24.43 -4.74 -1.80
C LEU A 289 23.87 -6.01 -1.15
N SER A 290 23.75 -6.01 0.17
CA SER A 290 23.17 -7.12 0.92
C SER A 290 21.82 -6.70 1.51
N ALA A 291 20.76 -7.42 1.15
CA ALA A 291 19.45 -7.27 1.75
C ALA A 291 19.29 -8.29 2.87
N ASP A 292 19.26 -7.82 4.12
CA ASP A 292 18.95 -8.65 5.28
C ASP A 292 17.45 -8.54 5.56
N LEU A 293 16.68 -9.52 5.09
CA LEU A 293 15.22 -9.58 5.28
C LEU A 293 14.86 -10.51 6.46
N GLY A 294 15.85 -10.86 7.30
CA GLY A 294 15.69 -11.73 8.46
C GLY A 294 16.50 -13.02 8.38
N PRO A 295 16.44 -13.86 9.44
CA PRO A 295 17.36 -14.99 9.62
C PRO A 295 17.26 -16.10 8.56
N GLN A 296 16.16 -16.13 7.79
CA GLN A 296 15.89 -17.14 6.77
C GLN A 296 15.91 -16.57 5.35
N TYR A 297 15.95 -15.25 5.20
CA TYR A 297 15.80 -14.59 3.92
C TYR A 297 16.79 -13.43 3.82
N SER A 298 17.87 -13.68 3.10
CA SER A 298 18.80 -12.64 2.66
C SER A 298 19.09 -12.87 1.19
N TYR A 299 19.41 -11.80 0.47
CA TYR A 299 19.99 -11.93 -0.85
C TYR A 299 21.03 -10.85 -1.10
N THR A 300 21.90 -11.13 -2.05
CA THR A 300 23.04 -10.29 -2.41
C THR A 300 22.94 -9.85 -3.87
N VAL A 301 23.33 -8.60 -4.13
CA VAL A 301 23.44 -8.03 -5.47
C VAL A 301 24.86 -7.53 -5.64
N LEU A 302 25.57 -8.12 -6.59
CA LEU A 302 26.91 -7.67 -6.97
C LEU A 302 26.82 -6.65 -8.09
N LEU A 303 27.32 -5.44 -7.84
CA LEU A 303 27.35 -4.33 -8.78
C LEU A 303 28.77 -4.12 -9.29
N ALA A 304 28.93 -4.06 -10.61
CA ALA A 304 30.15 -3.60 -11.26
C ALA A 304 29.98 -2.15 -11.70
N THR A 305 30.81 -1.23 -11.20
CA THR A 305 30.80 0.18 -11.60
C THR A 305 31.51 0.41 -12.93
N GLU A 306 32.40 -0.51 -13.31
CA GLU A 306 33.18 -0.48 -14.55
C GLU A 306 33.07 -1.80 -15.32
N PRO A 307 33.09 -1.79 -16.67
CA PRO A 307 33.03 -3.01 -17.47
C PRO A 307 34.17 -3.98 -17.19
N MET A 308 35.38 -3.46 -16.91
CA MET A 308 36.55 -4.29 -16.58
C MET A 308 36.35 -5.09 -15.29
N ALA A 309 35.51 -4.60 -14.37
CA ALA A 309 35.23 -5.27 -13.11
C ALA A 309 34.54 -6.64 -13.29
N THR A 310 33.86 -6.83 -14.42
CA THR A 310 33.19 -8.11 -14.77
C THR A 310 34.17 -9.24 -15.11
N THR A 311 35.45 -8.92 -15.32
CA THR A 311 36.48 -9.91 -15.65
C THR A 311 37.17 -10.50 -14.43
N TYR A 312 36.96 -9.92 -13.24
CA TYR A 312 37.54 -10.44 -12.00
C TYR A 312 36.80 -11.70 -11.53
N PRO A 313 37.50 -12.64 -10.86
CA PRO A 313 36.89 -13.88 -10.39
C PRO A 313 35.78 -13.65 -9.35
N GLU A 314 35.82 -12.51 -8.66
CA GLU A 314 34.78 -12.08 -7.71
C GLU A 314 33.44 -11.84 -8.41
N TRP A 315 33.45 -11.42 -9.68
CA TRP A 315 32.23 -11.30 -10.48
C TRP A 315 31.53 -12.64 -10.61
N ASP A 316 32.27 -13.73 -10.76
CA ASP A 316 31.76 -15.10 -10.89
C ASP A 316 31.40 -15.77 -9.55
N GLY A 317 31.43 -15.02 -8.45
CA GLY A 317 31.09 -15.47 -7.11
C GLY A 317 29.64 -15.93 -6.91
N SER A 318 29.34 -16.47 -5.74
CA SER A 318 28.03 -17.06 -5.40
C SER A 318 26.92 -16.05 -5.10
N ASP A 319 27.03 -14.80 -5.54
CA ASP A 319 26.01 -13.76 -5.31
C ASP A 319 24.72 -14.06 -6.10
N ASP A 320 23.55 -13.77 -5.50
CA ASP A 320 22.23 -14.16 -6.05
C ASP A 320 21.88 -13.41 -7.34
N HIS A 321 22.25 -12.14 -7.39
CA HIS A 321 22.00 -11.24 -8.50
C HIS A 321 23.26 -10.44 -8.83
N ARG A 322 23.39 -10.03 -10.09
CA ARG A 322 24.52 -9.24 -10.57
C ARG A 322 23.99 -8.15 -11.49
N ALA A 323 24.68 -7.01 -11.55
CA ALA A 323 24.38 -5.97 -12.53
C ALA A 323 25.62 -5.12 -12.83
N LEU A 324 25.86 -4.86 -14.11
CA LEU A 324 26.84 -3.88 -14.57
C LEU A 324 26.18 -2.50 -14.64
N VAL A 325 26.83 -1.49 -14.07
CA VAL A 325 26.35 -0.12 -14.12
C VAL A 325 26.75 0.54 -15.43
N THR A 326 25.79 0.79 -16.30
CA THR A 326 26.01 1.38 -17.63
C THR A 326 25.16 2.63 -17.83
N PRO A 327 25.49 3.52 -18.78
CA PRO A 327 24.52 4.52 -19.23
C PRO A 327 23.40 3.85 -20.04
N GLU A 328 22.23 4.49 -20.13
CA GLU A 328 21.04 3.98 -20.83
C GLU A 328 21.30 3.70 -22.32
N GLU A 329 22.19 4.50 -22.95
CA GLU A 329 22.62 4.35 -24.35
C GLU A 329 23.35 3.03 -24.65
N ASN A 330 23.96 2.41 -23.64
CA ASN A 330 24.75 1.19 -23.79
C ASN A 330 23.90 -0.06 -23.54
N ARG A 331 23.05 -0.37 -24.52
CA ARG A 331 22.19 -1.56 -24.51
C ARG A 331 22.94 -2.81 -25.00
N ALA A 332 23.95 -3.27 -24.27
CA ALA A 332 24.58 -4.55 -24.57
C ALA A 332 23.64 -5.71 -24.16
N PRO A 333 23.28 -6.64 -25.06
CA PRO A 333 22.43 -7.77 -24.72
C PRO A 333 23.21 -8.85 -23.95
N GLY A 334 22.57 -9.46 -22.94
CA GLY A 334 23.07 -10.66 -22.26
C GLY A 334 23.86 -10.46 -20.97
N VAL A 335 24.17 -9.21 -20.58
CA VAL A 335 24.74 -8.90 -19.26
C VAL A 335 23.66 -8.19 -18.43
N PRO A 336 23.37 -8.67 -17.21
CA PRO A 336 22.48 -7.96 -16.31
C PRO A 336 22.97 -6.53 -16.07
N ARG A 337 22.07 -5.54 -16.10
CA ARG A 337 22.45 -4.13 -16.04
C ARG A 337 21.60 -3.31 -15.07
N LEU A 338 22.22 -2.25 -14.57
CA LEU A 338 21.59 -1.15 -13.85
C LEU A 338 21.99 0.13 -14.57
N THR A 339 21.04 0.86 -15.16
CA THR A 339 21.38 2.12 -15.82
C THR A 339 21.60 3.23 -14.79
N ARG A 340 22.54 4.13 -15.07
CA ARG A 340 22.85 5.27 -14.17
C ARG A 340 21.63 6.16 -13.98
N GLU A 341 20.88 6.37 -15.05
CA GLU A 341 19.65 7.14 -15.09
C GLU A 341 18.56 6.48 -14.24
N ALA A 342 18.43 5.15 -14.33
CA ALA A 342 17.54 4.40 -13.45
C ALA A 342 17.96 4.49 -11.98
N LEU A 343 19.26 4.39 -11.67
CA LEU A 343 19.78 4.53 -10.31
C LEU A 343 19.42 5.90 -9.70
N VAL A 344 19.63 6.99 -10.45
CA VAL A 344 19.26 8.35 -10.01
C VAL A 344 17.75 8.43 -9.79
N SER A 345 16.95 7.97 -10.75
CA SER A 345 15.50 7.98 -10.66
C SER A 345 15.00 7.19 -9.44
N LEU A 346 15.49 5.96 -9.24
CA LEU A 346 15.15 5.12 -8.09
C LEU A 346 15.56 5.75 -6.75
N THR A 347 16.69 6.46 -6.72
CA THR A 347 17.15 7.20 -5.53
C THR A 347 16.18 8.32 -5.18
N GLU A 348 15.73 9.11 -6.15
CA GLU A 348 14.72 10.15 -5.93
C GLU A 348 13.38 9.57 -5.48
N HIS A 349 12.94 8.46 -6.09
CA HIS A 349 11.73 7.74 -5.67
C HIS A 349 11.82 7.25 -4.21
N ALA A 350 12.97 6.71 -3.81
CA ALA A 350 13.21 6.24 -2.43
C ALA A 350 13.24 7.38 -1.40
N ARG A 351 13.45 8.64 -1.81
CA ARG A 351 13.32 9.82 -0.93
C ARG A 351 11.85 10.19 -0.66
N LEU A 352 10.94 9.88 -1.59
CA LEU A 352 9.53 10.27 -1.50
C LEU A 352 8.68 9.26 -0.71
N ALA A 353 8.94 7.96 -0.91
CA ALA A 353 8.22 6.87 -0.29
C ALA A 353 9.19 5.77 0.18
N PRO A 354 8.82 5.00 1.22
CA PRO A 354 9.66 3.91 1.71
C PRO A 354 9.74 2.80 0.66
N LEU A 355 10.80 2.84 -0.16
CA LEU A 355 11.13 1.80 -1.13
C LEU A 355 12.10 0.82 -0.47
N GLY A 356 11.72 -0.45 -0.36
CA GLY A 356 12.55 -1.47 0.29
C GLY A 356 13.30 -2.36 -0.69
N ALA A 357 14.29 -3.09 -0.17
CA ALA A 357 14.95 -4.15 -0.93
C ALA A 357 13.95 -5.19 -1.50
N LEU A 358 12.92 -5.55 -0.73
CA LEU A 358 11.90 -6.51 -1.17
C LEU A 358 11.16 -6.07 -2.44
N ASP A 359 10.87 -4.78 -2.57
CA ASP A 359 10.17 -4.21 -3.73
C ASP A 359 11.05 -4.27 -4.99
N LEU A 360 12.37 -4.15 -4.79
CA LEU A 360 13.37 -4.16 -5.85
C LEU A 360 13.77 -5.57 -6.31
N ARG A 361 13.49 -6.60 -5.52
CA ARG A 361 13.89 -7.99 -5.80
C ARG A 361 13.41 -8.50 -7.17
N GLY A 362 12.19 -8.13 -7.57
CA GLY A 362 11.64 -8.52 -8.88
C GLY A 362 12.47 -7.97 -10.04
N TYR A 363 12.95 -6.74 -9.89
CA TYR A 363 13.77 -6.04 -10.89
C TYR A 363 15.21 -6.58 -10.93
N TRP A 364 15.78 -6.96 -9.79
CA TRP A 364 17.07 -7.67 -9.80
C TRP A 364 16.99 -9.03 -10.50
N ARG A 365 15.87 -9.73 -10.36
CA ARG A 365 15.64 -11.02 -11.01
C ARG A 365 15.43 -10.91 -12.52
N SER A 366 14.84 -9.82 -13.02
CA SER A 366 14.75 -9.60 -14.47
C SER A 366 16.12 -9.34 -15.09
N GLY A 367 17.07 -8.85 -14.30
CA GLY A 367 18.44 -8.59 -14.71
C GLY A 367 18.60 -7.31 -15.54
N ASP A 368 17.54 -6.56 -15.80
CA ASP A 368 17.62 -5.30 -16.55
C ASP A 368 16.85 -4.22 -15.79
N ILE A 369 17.59 -3.34 -15.11
CA ILE A 369 17.04 -2.20 -14.39
C ILE A 369 17.40 -0.94 -15.16
N ASN A 370 16.43 -0.44 -15.93
CA ASN A 370 16.53 0.71 -16.81
C ASN A 370 15.46 1.77 -16.47
N LEU A 371 15.34 2.84 -17.26
CA LEU A 371 14.34 3.88 -17.02
C LEU A 371 12.89 3.38 -17.07
N GLU A 372 12.59 2.35 -17.87
CA GLU A 372 11.26 1.73 -17.92
C GLU A 372 10.93 0.98 -16.61
N SER A 373 11.94 0.31 -16.05
CA SER A 373 11.85 -0.31 -14.73
C SER A 373 11.68 0.75 -13.63
N ALA A 374 12.41 1.87 -13.72
CA ALA A 374 12.27 2.99 -12.79
C ALA A 374 10.88 3.64 -12.88
N ALA A 375 10.30 3.76 -14.08
CA ALA A 375 8.92 4.24 -14.28
C ALA A 375 7.90 3.27 -13.65
N SER A 376 8.13 1.96 -13.75
CA SER A 376 7.27 0.97 -13.07
C SER A 376 7.33 1.10 -11.54
N VAL A 377 8.50 1.42 -10.98
CA VAL A 377 8.64 1.74 -9.54
C VAL A 377 7.97 3.08 -9.20
N ALA A 378 8.01 4.05 -10.09
CA ALA A 378 7.34 5.35 -9.91
C ALA A 378 5.82 5.19 -9.71
N GLU A 379 5.18 4.25 -10.40
CA GLU A 379 3.76 3.94 -10.21
C GLU A 379 3.48 3.39 -8.81
N LEU A 380 4.33 2.50 -8.30
CA LEU A 380 4.24 2.00 -6.93
C LEU A 380 4.39 3.14 -5.91
N VAL A 381 5.36 4.04 -6.11
CA VAL A 381 5.57 5.20 -5.24
C VAL A 381 4.37 6.16 -5.31
N SER A 382 3.82 6.38 -6.49
CA SER A 382 2.63 7.21 -6.70
C SER A 382 1.42 6.63 -5.97
N ALA A 383 1.23 5.31 -5.99
CA ALA A 383 0.18 4.64 -5.22
C ALA A 383 0.36 4.85 -3.70
N HIS A 384 1.59 4.76 -3.17
CA HIS A 384 1.85 5.05 -1.76
C HIS A 384 1.57 6.51 -1.38
N LEU A 385 1.94 7.46 -2.24
CA LEU A 385 1.67 8.87 -2.01
C LEU A 385 0.16 9.17 -2.07
N ALA A 386 -0.56 8.55 -3.00
CA ALA A 386 -2.02 8.65 -3.09
C ALA A 386 -2.68 8.10 -1.81
N GLN A 387 -2.25 6.94 -1.32
CA GLN A 387 -2.76 6.36 -0.08
C GLN A 387 -2.49 7.27 1.14
N ARG A 388 -1.28 7.85 1.24
CA ARG A 388 -0.93 8.82 2.28
C ARG A 388 -1.80 10.09 2.18
N GLY A 389 -2.05 10.56 0.96
CA GLY A 389 -2.94 11.69 0.69
C GLY A 389 -4.37 11.41 1.14
N ALA A 390 -4.92 10.26 0.76
CA ALA A 390 -6.25 9.82 1.16
C ALA A 390 -6.40 9.73 2.69
N PHE A 391 -5.43 9.12 3.37
CA PHE A 391 -5.41 9.04 4.83
C PHE A 391 -5.41 10.43 5.48
N THR A 392 -4.57 11.34 4.97
CA THR A 392 -4.47 12.72 5.46
C THR A 392 -5.77 13.49 5.27
N TYR A 393 -6.40 13.35 4.10
CA TYR A 393 -7.63 14.05 3.78
C TYR A 393 -8.83 13.57 4.62
N VAL A 394 -8.92 12.26 4.87
CA VAL A 394 -9.89 11.70 5.82
C VAL A 394 -9.66 12.26 7.23
N LEU A 395 -8.42 12.29 7.71
CA LEU A 395 -8.11 12.90 9.02
C LEU A 395 -8.50 14.38 9.10
N LEU A 396 -8.24 15.17 8.06
CA LEU A 396 -8.62 16.58 8.01
C LEU A 396 -10.14 16.77 8.04
N THR A 397 -10.90 15.86 7.43
CA THR A 397 -12.37 15.91 7.48
C THR A 397 -12.88 15.50 8.86
N LEU A 398 -12.30 14.45 9.45
CA LEU A 398 -12.61 14.03 10.82
C LEU A 398 -12.28 15.12 11.84
N ALA A 399 -11.23 15.90 11.63
CA ALA A 399 -10.83 17.00 12.52
C ALA A 399 -11.87 18.13 12.59
N GLN A 400 -12.73 18.25 11.57
CA GLN A 400 -13.85 19.20 11.56
C GLN A 400 -15.07 18.69 12.36
N GLN A 401 -15.06 17.42 12.79
CA GLN A 401 -16.14 16.83 13.59
C GLN A 401 -15.78 16.88 15.08
N PRO A 402 -16.74 17.20 15.96
CA PRO A 402 -16.50 17.13 17.38
C PRO A 402 -16.32 15.67 17.82
N ALA A 403 -15.60 15.48 18.93
CA ALA A 403 -15.50 14.17 19.57
C ALA A 403 -16.89 13.65 19.97
N GLN A 404 -17.04 12.33 20.05
CA GLN A 404 -18.28 11.62 20.37
C GLN A 404 -19.39 11.76 19.32
N THR A 405 -19.03 12.00 18.05
CA THR A 405 -19.97 12.11 16.94
C THR A 405 -20.07 10.79 16.17
N VAL A 406 -21.29 10.38 15.82
CA VAL A 406 -21.54 9.25 14.91
C VAL A 406 -21.47 9.73 13.47
N LEU A 407 -20.72 9.03 12.64
CA LEU A 407 -20.43 9.36 11.26
C LEU A 407 -20.87 8.20 10.36
N SER A 408 -21.56 8.54 9.26
CA SER A 408 -21.80 7.61 8.16
C SER A 408 -20.71 7.71 7.10
N LEU A 409 -20.31 6.56 6.53
CA LEU A 409 -19.38 6.51 5.39
C LEU A 409 -19.91 7.34 4.21
N THR A 410 -21.23 7.32 3.96
CA THR A 410 -21.84 8.04 2.85
C THR A 410 -21.81 9.56 3.05
N GLU A 411 -22.02 10.03 4.28
CA GLU A 411 -21.96 11.46 4.61
C GLU A 411 -20.52 11.98 4.55
N LEU A 412 -19.56 11.19 5.02
CA LEU A 412 -18.14 11.50 4.87
C LEU A 412 -17.75 11.57 3.40
N ALA A 413 -18.19 10.62 2.57
CA ALA A 413 -17.93 10.64 1.13
C ALA A 413 -18.52 11.86 0.44
N GLN A 414 -19.74 12.29 0.81
CA GLN A 414 -20.33 13.51 0.28
C GLN A 414 -19.52 14.76 0.64
N ARG A 415 -18.94 14.82 1.85
CA ARG A 415 -18.08 15.92 2.29
C ARG A 415 -16.70 15.89 1.65
N LEU A 416 -16.14 14.71 1.41
CA LEU A 416 -14.84 14.54 0.76
C LEU A 416 -14.91 14.77 -0.76
N GLY A 417 -16.07 14.56 -1.39
CA GLY A 417 -16.22 14.62 -2.84
C GLY A 417 -15.41 13.55 -3.57
N ASN A 418 -14.96 13.84 -4.80
CA ASN A 418 -14.24 12.89 -5.65
C ASN A 418 -12.77 12.66 -5.25
N GLY A 419 -12.32 13.16 -4.10
CA GLY A 419 -10.91 13.14 -3.71
C GLY A 419 -10.39 11.79 -3.19
N VAL A 420 -11.29 10.95 -2.65
CA VAL A 420 -10.92 9.65 -2.04
C VAL A 420 -11.99 8.62 -2.38
N SER A 421 -11.60 7.40 -2.74
CA SER A 421 -12.56 6.33 -3.02
C SER A 421 -13.23 5.85 -1.74
N LEU A 422 -14.47 5.33 -1.84
CA LEU A 422 -15.19 4.77 -0.69
C LEU A 422 -14.42 3.62 -0.02
N ASN A 423 -13.73 2.80 -0.82
CA ASN A 423 -12.93 1.68 -0.33
C ASN A 423 -11.72 2.17 0.48
N ASP A 424 -11.01 3.19 -0.02
CA ASP A 424 -9.88 3.78 0.70
C ASP A 424 -10.35 4.42 2.00
N MET A 425 -11.47 5.13 1.98
CA MET A 425 -12.06 5.74 3.18
C MET A 425 -12.41 4.68 4.22
N GLN A 426 -13.06 3.59 3.82
CA GLN A 426 -13.36 2.48 4.72
C GLN A 426 -12.08 1.87 5.31
N SER A 427 -11.08 1.60 4.47
CA SER A 427 -9.78 1.07 4.90
C SER A 427 -9.08 1.99 5.91
N VAL A 428 -9.14 3.30 5.69
CA VAL A 428 -8.61 4.32 6.63
C VAL A 428 -9.38 4.28 7.95
N LEU A 429 -10.71 4.31 7.94
CA LEU A 429 -11.53 4.29 9.16
C LEU A 429 -11.35 2.97 9.94
N GLU A 430 -11.25 1.84 9.23
CA GLU A 430 -10.92 0.55 9.85
C GLU A 430 -9.54 0.57 10.50
N THR A 431 -8.55 1.21 9.87
CA THR A 431 -7.21 1.40 10.45
C THR A 431 -7.28 2.25 11.73
N LEU A 432 -8.04 3.36 11.68
CA LEU A 432 -8.26 4.24 12.82
C LEU A 432 -9.05 3.58 13.96
N SER A 433 -9.78 2.50 13.67
CA SER A 433 -10.53 1.72 14.68
C SER A 433 -9.65 0.76 15.50
N ARG A 434 -8.41 0.52 15.06
CA ARG A 434 -7.50 -0.46 15.66
C ARG A 434 -6.41 0.21 16.50
N PRO A 435 -5.83 -0.47 17.49
CA PRO A 435 -4.61 0.00 18.15
C PRO A 435 -3.47 0.21 17.12
N PRO A 436 -2.62 1.23 17.28
CA PRO A 436 -2.52 2.14 18.42
C PRO A 436 -3.47 3.35 18.36
N PHE A 437 -4.23 3.54 17.27
CA PHE A 437 -5.06 4.72 17.08
C PHE A 437 -6.31 4.72 17.97
N LEU A 438 -7.16 3.68 17.86
CA LEU A 438 -8.45 3.58 18.57
C LEU A 438 -9.29 4.88 18.51
N ALA A 439 -9.17 5.64 17.42
CA ALA A 439 -9.78 6.94 17.25
C ALA A 439 -11.29 6.84 16.99
N VAL A 440 -11.70 5.77 16.30
CA VAL A 440 -13.09 5.51 15.95
C VAL A 440 -13.55 4.14 16.48
N THR A 441 -14.82 4.02 16.81
CA THR A 441 -15.46 2.73 17.13
C THR A 441 -16.34 2.33 15.96
N LEU A 442 -16.15 1.13 15.43
CA LEU A 442 -17.06 0.59 14.42
C LEU A 442 -18.39 0.24 15.09
N LEU A 443 -19.48 0.82 14.58
CA LEU A 443 -20.86 0.53 14.96
C LEU A 443 -21.50 -0.41 13.92
N PRO A 444 -22.67 -1.02 14.22
CA PRO A 444 -23.49 -1.69 13.22
C PRO A 444 -23.80 -0.77 12.03
N ASP A 445 -24.10 -1.34 10.86
CA ASP A 445 -24.48 -0.61 9.63
C ASP A 445 -23.38 0.32 9.03
N HIS A 446 -22.11 -0.03 9.20
CA HIS A 446 -20.97 0.75 8.66
C HIS A 446 -20.91 2.20 9.17
N GLN A 447 -21.43 2.44 10.37
CA GLN A 447 -21.29 3.70 11.07
C GLN A 447 -20.04 3.70 11.95
N PHE A 448 -19.51 4.89 12.24
CA PHE A 448 -18.31 5.07 13.04
C PHE A 448 -18.54 6.13 14.11
N LEU A 449 -18.27 5.80 15.37
CA LEU A 449 -18.25 6.78 16.46
C LEU A 449 -16.84 7.33 16.64
N LEU A 450 -16.63 8.62 16.41
CA LEU A 450 -15.37 9.31 16.70
C LEU A 450 -15.22 9.46 18.23
N ARG A 451 -14.20 8.85 18.84
CA ARG A 451 -14.04 8.81 20.30
C ARG A 451 -13.33 10.04 20.87
N SER A 452 -12.36 10.55 20.14
CA SER A 452 -11.54 11.70 20.54
C SER A 452 -11.38 12.66 19.36
N SER A 453 -10.96 13.89 19.62
CA SER A 453 -10.62 14.79 18.53
C SER A 453 -9.39 14.25 17.78
N VAL A 454 -9.28 14.57 16.49
CA VAL A 454 -8.10 14.18 15.69
C VAL A 454 -6.82 14.80 16.25
N THR A 455 -6.91 16.00 16.83
CA THR A 455 -5.76 16.66 17.48
C THR A 455 -5.24 15.87 18.67
N ASP A 456 -6.13 15.44 19.57
CA ASP A 456 -5.77 14.65 20.75
C ASP A 456 -5.21 13.28 20.34
N LEU A 457 -5.84 12.63 19.36
CA LEU A 457 -5.36 11.38 18.77
C LEU A 457 -3.90 11.48 18.29
N LEU A 458 -3.59 12.54 17.54
CA LEU A 458 -2.24 12.74 16.99
C LEU A 458 -1.23 13.05 18.10
N ALA A 459 -1.63 13.77 19.15
CA ALA A 459 -0.81 14.00 20.33
C ALA A 459 -0.50 12.68 21.07
N ASP A 460 -1.51 11.87 21.35
CA ASP A 460 -1.37 10.57 22.01
C ASP A 460 -0.47 9.62 21.20
N LEU A 461 -0.62 9.61 19.87
CA LEU A 461 0.21 8.79 18.98
C LEU A 461 1.67 9.27 18.97
N ALA A 462 1.90 10.58 19.00
CA ALA A 462 3.25 11.15 19.09
C ALA A 462 3.92 10.76 20.41
N ASP A 463 3.21 10.85 21.53
CA ASP A 463 3.71 10.46 22.85
C ASP A 463 3.98 8.96 22.93
N TYR A 464 3.09 8.14 22.38
CA TYR A 464 3.30 6.69 22.26
C TYR A 464 4.57 6.38 21.43
N ALA A 465 4.71 6.99 20.25
CA ALA A 465 5.86 6.78 19.37
C ALA A 465 7.18 7.22 20.04
N GLN A 466 7.18 8.34 20.76
CA GLN A 466 8.32 8.79 21.55
C GLN A 466 8.65 7.80 22.68
N GLY A 467 7.64 7.30 23.38
CA GLY A 467 7.79 6.28 24.42
C GLY A 467 8.42 5.00 23.89
N VAL A 468 7.97 4.50 22.74
CA VAL A 468 8.55 3.34 22.05
C VAL A 468 10.00 3.63 21.64
N ARG A 469 10.28 4.80 21.04
CA ARG A 469 11.64 5.18 20.62
C ARG A 469 12.62 5.25 21.79
N ARG A 470 12.20 5.72 22.97
CA ARG A 470 13.03 5.72 24.19
C ARG A 470 13.40 4.31 24.63
N ARG A 471 12.45 3.36 24.54
CA ARG A 471 12.69 1.95 24.88
C ARG A 471 13.58 1.25 23.87
N LEU A 472 13.43 1.53 22.58
CA LEU A 472 14.30 0.95 21.55
C LEU A 472 15.76 1.44 21.64
N ARG A 473 16.00 2.61 22.25
CA ARG A 473 17.33 3.19 22.44
C ARG A 473 18.07 2.67 23.70
N SER A 474 17.47 1.82 24.54
CA SER A 474 18.11 1.30 25.77
C SER A 474 17.72 -0.16 26.01
N PRO A 475 18.62 -1.11 26.34
CA PRO A 475 20.08 -1.05 26.53
C PRO A 475 20.88 -2.13 25.76
N GLY A 476 21.82 -1.69 24.91
CA GLY A 476 22.89 -2.55 24.35
C GLY A 476 24.27 -1.86 24.27
N ALA A 477 24.33 -0.54 24.48
CA ALA A 477 25.55 0.25 24.30
C ALA A 477 26.28 0.63 25.60
N GLN A 478 25.72 0.35 26.78
CA GLN A 478 26.36 0.72 28.07
C GLN A 478 27.07 -0.43 28.79
N THR A 479 26.85 -1.69 28.39
CA THR A 479 27.48 -2.85 29.05
C THR A 479 28.92 -3.11 28.59
N ALA A 480 29.39 -2.46 27.51
CA ALA A 480 30.76 -2.64 27.01
C ALA A 480 31.80 -1.65 27.59
N ALA A 481 31.37 -0.64 28.37
CA ALA A 481 32.28 0.39 28.90
C ALA A 481 32.55 0.28 30.41
N GLN A 482 31.96 -0.69 31.11
CA GLN A 482 32.18 -0.93 32.54
C GLN A 482 32.46 -2.40 32.81
N THR A 483 33.51 -2.94 32.19
CA THR A 483 34.14 -4.18 32.66
C THR A 483 35.63 -4.15 32.34
N THR A 484 36.33 -3.19 32.93
CA THR A 484 37.77 -3.28 33.13
C THR A 484 38.00 -3.68 34.58
N PRO A 485 38.12 -4.98 34.91
CA PRO A 485 38.67 -5.37 36.21
C PRO A 485 40.18 -5.12 36.18
N ALA A 486 40.61 -4.11 36.95
CA ALA A 486 41.99 -3.97 37.36
C ALA A 486 42.35 -5.17 38.26
N HIS A 487 43.05 -6.15 37.71
CA HIS A 487 43.80 -7.12 38.51
C HIS A 487 45.30 -6.82 38.38
N THR A 488 45.80 -6.21 39.45
CA THR A 488 47.21 -5.95 39.74
C THR A 488 47.98 -7.27 39.80
N THR A 489 48.96 -7.42 38.91
CA THR A 489 49.97 -8.48 38.93
C THR A 489 50.86 -8.33 40.16
N SER A 490 50.70 -9.23 41.14
CA SER A 490 51.64 -9.43 42.24
C SER A 490 52.75 -10.38 41.75
N ALA A 491 53.97 -9.88 41.65
CA ALA A 491 55.17 -10.65 41.36
C ALA A 491 55.71 -11.35 42.63
N PRO A 492 56.20 -12.59 42.56
CA PRO A 492 56.95 -13.20 43.67
C PRO A 492 58.44 -12.80 43.65
N PRO A 493 59.12 -12.79 44.80
CA PRO A 493 60.51 -12.33 44.92
C PRO A 493 61.52 -13.38 44.44
N PRO A 494 62.76 -12.96 44.08
CA PRO A 494 63.80 -13.88 43.62
C PRO A 494 64.44 -14.62 44.81
N VAL A 495 64.59 -15.93 44.67
CA VAL A 495 65.38 -16.77 45.56
C VAL A 495 66.86 -16.57 45.22
N LEU A 496 67.60 -16.02 46.18
CA LEU A 496 69.06 -15.97 46.21
C LEU A 496 69.64 -17.39 46.30
N LEU A 497 70.51 -17.73 45.36
CA LEU A 497 71.43 -18.87 45.42
C LEU A 497 72.85 -18.30 45.47
N GLU A 498 73.52 -18.50 46.61
CA GLU A 498 74.98 -18.62 46.74
C GLU A 498 75.30 -19.40 48.04
N PRO A 499 76.48 -20.01 48.19
CA PRO A 499 77.58 -20.16 47.23
C PRO A 499 77.81 -21.61 46.73
#